data_AF-A0A852WUR4-F1
#
_entry.id   AF-A0A852WUR4-F1
#
_cell.length_a   1.000
_cell.length_b   1.000
_cell.length_c   1.000
_cell.angle_alpha   90.00
_cell.angle_beta   90.00
_cell.angle_gamma   90.00
#
_symmetry.space_group_name_H-M   'P 1'
#
loop_
_entity.id
_entity.type
_entity.pdbx_description
1 polymer ?
#
loop_
_entity_poly.entity_id
_entity_poly.type
_entity_poly.pdbx_seq_one_letter_code
_entity_poly.pdbx_strand_id
1 'polypeptide(L)'
;MGSNRRYPDAADERADEIHLEQAKLGTPVSLTTAEVRRTGHRAEPPTPIPVIASVRYRVVYEEPRTVEGVALAWTNGAVLVKYPDPTTKQDRFVWVYANAVTRRTSL
;
A
#
# COMPACT_ATOMS: atom_id res chain seq x y z
N MET A 1 16.75 48.69 4.73
CA MET A 1 16.98 47.24 4.87
C MET A 1 16.13 46.72 6.02
N GLY A 2 14.95 46.18 5.73
CA GLY A 2 14.09 45.57 6.74
C GLY A 2 14.10 44.06 6.55
N SER A 3 14.78 43.34 7.44
CA SER A 3 14.76 41.88 7.44
C SER A 3 13.38 41.40 7.88
N ASN A 4 12.56 40.94 6.92
CA ASN A 4 11.37 40.16 7.20
C ASN A 4 11.79 38.83 7.83
N ARG A 5 11.89 38.79 9.17
CA ARG A 5 11.84 37.55 9.95
C ARG A 5 10.41 37.00 9.81
N ARG A 6 10.21 36.18 8.77
CA ARG A 6 9.04 35.32 8.65
C ARG A 6 9.15 34.29 9.77
N TYR A 7 8.34 34.43 10.80
CA TYR A 7 8.11 33.31 11.72
C TYR A 7 7.40 32.20 10.91
N PRO A 8 7.85 30.94 10.98
CA PRO A 8 7.08 29.83 10.43
C PRO A 8 5.70 29.84 11.11
N ASP A 9 4.65 29.73 10.32
CA ASP A 9 3.28 29.76 10.81
C ASP A 9 2.99 28.42 11.50
N ALA A 10 2.18 28.39 12.56
CA ALA A 10 1.86 27.15 13.29
C ALA A 10 1.21 26.09 12.37
N ALA A 11 0.68 26.50 11.22
CA ALA A 11 0.19 25.61 10.17
C ALA A 11 1.32 24.81 9.48
N ASP A 12 2.50 25.40 9.26
CA ASP A 12 3.67 24.73 8.69
C ASP A 12 4.23 23.70 9.68
N GLU A 13 4.34 24.04 10.96
CA GLU A 13 4.82 23.09 11.99
C GLU A 13 3.90 21.86 12.13
N ARG A 14 2.58 22.06 12.02
CA ARG A 14 1.60 20.98 12.04
C ARG A 14 1.66 20.12 10.78
N ALA A 15 1.89 20.73 9.62
CA ALA A 15 2.07 20.01 8.36
C ALA A 15 3.34 19.15 8.39
N ASP A 16 4.44 19.68 8.92
CA ASP A 16 5.69 18.95 9.11
C ASP A 16 5.54 17.80 10.12
N GLU A 17 4.83 18.03 11.23
CA GLU A 17 4.52 16.99 12.23
C GLU A 17 3.69 15.86 11.60
N ILE A 18 2.63 16.19 10.85
CA ILE A 18 1.80 15.22 10.14
C ILE A 18 2.62 14.48 9.07
N HIS A 19 3.49 15.17 8.33
CA HIS A 19 4.33 14.57 7.31
C HIS A 19 5.36 13.60 7.92
N LEU A 20 5.97 13.99 9.03
CA LEU A 20 6.91 13.16 9.78
C LEU A 20 6.22 11.94 10.39
N GLU A 21 5.01 12.10 10.93
CA GLU A 21 4.19 10.97 11.40
C GLU A 21 3.82 10.04 10.25
N GLN A 22 3.40 10.57 9.10
CA GLN A 22 3.10 9.77 7.91
C GLN A 22 4.33 9.03 7.37
N ALA A 23 5.52 9.63 7.43
CA ALA A 23 6.77 8.98 7.05
C ALA A 23 7.10 7.77 7.94
N LYS A 24 6.74 7.81 9.24
CA LYS A 24 6.93 6.67 10.17
C LYS A 24 6.02 5.48 9.86
N LEU A 25 4.93 5.70 9.14
CA LEU A 25 3.90 4.67 8.93
C LEU A 25 4.23 3.74 7.76
N GLY A 26 5.18 4.15 6.92
CA GLY A 26 5.72 3.40 5.79
C GLY A 26 4.83 3.45 4.56
N THR A 27 5.45 3.34 3.38
CA THR A 27 4.71 3.22 2.11
C THR A 27 4.63 1.76 1.71
N PRO A 28 3.46 1.24 1.31
CA PRO A 28 3.37 -0.13 0.82
C PRO A 28 4.20 -0.30 -0.45
N VAL A 29 4.92 -1.43 -0.53
CA VAL A 29 5.74 -1.81 -1.66
C VAL A 29 4.92 -2.73 -2.56
N SER A 30 4.58 -2.23 -3.74
CA SER A 30 3.95 -3.02 -4.80
C SER A 30 5.02 -3.60 -5.71
N LEU A 31 4.76 -4.77 -6.28
CA LEU A 31 5.52 -5.24 -7.45
C LEU A 31 5.43 -4.20 -8.57
N THR A 32 6.54 -4.05 -9.27
CA THR A 32 6.63 -3.18 -10.46
C THR A 32 5.87 -3.79 -11.63
N THR A 33 5.52 -2.96 -12.61
CA THR A 33 4.88 -3.43 -13.84
C THR A 33 5.72 -4.48 -14.58
N ALA A 34 7.05 -4.36 -14.53
CA ALA A 34 7.96 -5.33 -15.15
C ALA A 34 7.89 -6.70 -14.46
N GLU A 35 7.85 -6.72 -13.12
CA GLU A 35 7.72 -7.96 -12.35
C GLU A 35 6.37 -8.64 -12.60
N VAL A 36 5.27 -7.88 -12.59
CA VAL A 36 3.92 -8.41 -12.88
C VAL A 36 3.82 -8.96 -14.30
N ARG A 37 4.47 -8.35 -15.29
CA ARG A 37 4.48 -8.88 -16.66
C ARG A 37 5.19 -10.23 -16.75
N ARG A 38 6.21 -10.48 -15.92
CA ARG A 38 6.95 -11.76 -15.89
C ARG A 38 6.12 -12.89 -15.27
N THR A 39 5.07 -12.59 -14.52
CA THR A 39 4.22 -13.59 -13.88
C THR A 39 3.04 -14.05 -14.75
N GLY A 40 2.99 -13.62 -16.00
CA GLY A 40 2.05 -14.12 -17.01
C GLY A 40 0.92 -13.16 -17.38
N HIS A 41 -0.10 -13.67 -18.08
CA HIS A 41 -1.22 -12.87 -18.53
C HIS A 41 -2.11 -12.42 -17.37
N ARG A 42 -2.55 -11.16 -17.45
CA ARG A 42 -3.50 -10.59 -16.49
C ARG A 42 -4.91 -11.10 -16.79
N ALA A 43 -5.59 -11.54 -15.73
CA ALA A 43 -7.01 -11.87 -15.71
C ALA A 43 -7.69 -11.07 -14.60
N GLU A 44 -8.99 -10.83 -14.76
CA GLU A 44 -9.83 -10.12 -13.80
C GLU A 44 -11.00 -11.03 -13.41
N PRO A 45 -11.29 -11.21 -12.11
CA PRO A 45 -12.48 -11.92 -11.69
C PRO A 45 -13.74 -11.13 -12.05
N PRO A 46 -14.88 -11.80 -12.27
CA PRO A 46 -16.16 -11.13 -12.44
C PRO A 46 -16.62 -10.39 -11.17
N THR A 47 -16.16 -10.83 -9.99
CA THR A 47 -16.46 -10.20 -8.69
C THR A 47 -15.20 -10.14 -7.82
N PRO A 48 -15.00 -9.06 -7.03
CA PRO A 48 -13.88 -8.98 -6.09
C PRO A 48 -13.85 -10.16 -5.13
N ILE A 49 -12.69 -10.82 -5.00
CA ILE A 49 -12.54 -12.01 -4.15
C ILE A 49 -11.94 -11.59 -2.80
N PRO A 50 -12.60 -11.86 -1.65
CA PRO A 50 -12.02 -11.59 -0.34
C PRO A 50 -10.72 -12.35 -0.10
N VAL A 51 -9.69 -11.64 0.35
CA VAL A 51 -8.34 -12.20 0.59
C VAL A 51 -7.72 -11.62 1.86
N ILE A 52 -6.77 -12.38 2.40
CA ILE A 52 -5.77 -11.92 3.36
C ILE A 52 -4.44 -11.88 2.60
N ALA A 53 -3.77 -10.74 2.60
CA ALA A 53 -2.51 -10.55 1.87
C ALA A 53 -1.39 -10.09 2.81
N SER A 54 -0.17 -10.58 2.58
CA SER A 54 1.04 -10.06 3.20
C SER A 54 1.65 -8.99 2.29
N VAL A 55 1.51 -7.73 2.69
CA VAL A 55 2.00 -6.55 1.96
C VAL A 55 3.24 -6.02 2.65
N ARG A 56 4.32 -5.81 1.91
CA ARG A 56 5.54 -5.22 2.46
C ARG A 56 5.37 -3.71 2.59
N TYR A 57 5.82 -3.12 3.68
CA TYR A 57 5.88 -1.67 3.88
C TYR A 57 7.34 -1.24 3.99
N ARG A 58 7.71 -0.18 3.28
CA ARG A 58 9.02 0.45 3.40
C ARG A 58 8.92 1.58 4.42
N VAL A 59 9.54 1.35 5.59
CA VAL A 59 9.77 2.36 6.63
C VAL A 59 11.28 2.66 6.62
N VAL A 60 12.01 2.34 7.70
CA VAL A 60 13.49 2.29 7.73
C VAL A 60 14.00 0.98 7.10
N TYR A 61 13.26 -0.11 7.29
CA TYR A 61 13.46 -1.42 6.66
C TYR A 61 12.14 -1.89 5.99
N GLU A 62 12.21 -2.97 5.20
CA GLU A 62 11.00 -3.59 4.63
C GLU A 62 10.37 -4.56 5.62
N GLU A 63 9.13 -4.28 6.04
CA GLU A 63 8.40 -5.09 7.00
C GLU A 63 7.11 -5.66 6.39
N PRO A 64 6.85 -6.97 6.46
CA PRO A 64 5.59 -7.55 6.00
C PRO A 64 4.46 -7.23 6.99
N ARG A 65 3.32 -6.75 6.48
CA ARG A 65 2.09 -6.53 7.23
C ARG A 65 0.95 -7.34 6.61
N THR A 66 0.19 -8.02 7.45
CA THR A 66 -1.01 -8.74 7.03
C THR A 66 -2.18 -7.77 6.92
N VAL A 67 -2.83 -7.75 5.76
CA VAL A 67 -4.00 -6.90 5.49
C VAL A 67 -5.17 -7.73 4.98
N GLU A 68 -6.38 -7.35 5.36
CA GLU A 68 -7.61 -7.88 4.79
C GLU A 68 -8.04 -6.99 3.61
N GLY A 69 -8.38 -7.60 2.49
CA GLY A 69 -8.75 -6.87 1.29
C GLY A 69 -9.50 -7.71 0.27
N VAL A 70 -9.50 -7.25 -0.97
CA VAL A 70 -10.09 -7.95 -2.11
C VAL A 70 -9.10 -8.06 -3.26
N ALA A 71 -9.05 -9.22 -3.89
CA ALA A 71 -8.33 -9.42 -5.14
C ALA A 71 -9.18 -8.91 -6.31
N LEU A 72 -8.60 -8.01 -7.10
CA LEU A 72 -9.24 -7.36 -8.25
C LEU A 72 -8.71 -7.83 -9.60
N ALA A 73 -7.49 -8.38 -9.63
CA ALA A 73 -6.87 -8.96 -10.81
C ALA A 73 -5.79 -9.94 -10.38
N TRP A 74 -5.38 -10.84 -11.27
CA TRP A 74 -4.23 -11.71 -11.04
C TRP A 74 -3.53 -12.07 -12.34
N THR A 75 -2.33 -12.61 -12.18
CA THR A 75 -1.57 -13.33 -13.20
C THR A 75 -1.32 -14.74 -12.66
N ASN A 76 -0.48 -15.55 -13.32
CA ASN A 76 -0.12 -16.87 -12.79
C ASN A 76 0.72 -16.80 -11.50
N GLY A 77 1.34 -15.65 -11.19
CA GLY A 77 2.25 -15.51 -10.04
C GLY A 77 2.08 -14.25 -9.19
N ALA A 78 1.14 -13.37 -9.52
CA ALA A 78 0.89 -12.13 -8.78
C ALA A 78 -0.60 -11.80 -8.71
N VAL A 79 -1.00 -11.08 -7.67
CA VAL A 79 -2.39 -10.67 -7.40
C VAL A 79 -2.43 -9.18 -7.10
N LEU A 80 -3.37 -8.47 -7.72
CA LEU A 80 -3.71 -7.09 -7.39
C LEU A 80 -4.70 -7.08 -6.24
N VAL A 81 -4.27 -6.55 -5.10
CA VAL A 81 -5.07 -6.46 -3.89
C VAL A 81 -5.46 -5.01 -3.66
N LYS A 82 -6.75 -4.78 -3.44
CA LYS A 82 -7.30 -3.54 -2.89
C LYS A 82 -7.58 -3.75 -1.40
N TYR A 83 -7.06 -2.88 -0.56
CA TYR A 83 -7.30 -2.93 0.89
C TYR A 83 -7.33 -1.53 1.49
N PRO A 84 -8.09 -1.31 2.58
CA PRO A 84 -8.03 -0.06 3.32
C PRO A 84 -6.70 0.00 4.08
N ASP A 85 -5.88 1.00 3.78
CA ASP A 85 -4.61 1.18 4.46
C ASP A 85 -4.84 1.41 5.96
N PRO A 86 -4.22 0.60 6.84
CA PRO A 86 -4.47 0.67 8.27
C PRO A 86 -4.10 2.04 8.84
N THR A 87 -3.13 2.71 8.19
CA THR A 87 -2.59 4.00 8.55
C THR A 87 -3.43 5.13 7.97
N THR A 88 -3.51 5.22 6.63
CA THR A 88 -4.07 6.42 6.00
C THR A 88 -5.59 6.35 5.88
N LYS A 89 -6.20 5.19 6.18
CA LYS A 89 -7.62 4.88 5.99
C LYS A 89 -8.12 5.02 4.54
N GLN A 90 -7.20 5.21 3.59
CA GLN A 90 -7.51 5.28 2.17
C GLN A 90 -7.33 3.91 1.53
N ASP A 91 -8.10 3.65 0.47
CA ASP A 91 -7.91 2.46 -0.34
C ASP A 91 -6.54 2.48 -1.03
N ARG A 92 -5.76 1.42 -0.83
CA ARG A 92 -4.50 1.17 -1.53
C ARG A 92 -4.65 0.00 -2.48
N PHE A 93 -3.89 0.06 -3.57
CA PHE A 93 -3.84 -0.95 -4.61
C PHE A 93 -2.40 -1.41 -4.75
N VAL A 94 -2.15 -2.69 -4.51
CA VAL A 94 -0.80 -3.26 -4.57
C VAL A 94 -0.81 -4.58 -5.32
N TRP A 95 0.20 -4.77 -6.17
CA TRP A 95 0.54 -6.08 -6.66
C TRP A 95 1.44 -6.77 -5.66
N VAL A 96 1.06 -7.98 -5.26
CA VAL A 96 1.85 -8.89 -4.42
C VAL A 96 2.02 -10.22 -5.14
N TYR A 97 3.05 -10.98 -4.79
CA TYR A 97 3.17 -12.34 -5.30
C TYR A 97 2.01 -13.21 -4.80
N ALA A 98 1.56 -14.16 -5.62
CA ALA A 98 0.40 -15.00 -5.30
C ALA A 98 0.60 -15.84 -4.03
N ASN A 99 1.84 -16.24 -3.71
CA ASN A 99 2.17 -16.94 -2.48
C ASN A 99 2.04 -16.07 -1.21
N ALA A 100 1.92 -14.76 -1.35
CA ALA A 100 1.67 -13.83 -0.25
C ALA A 100 0.17 -13.60 -0.02
N VAL A 101 -0.72 -14.32 -0.74
CA VAL A 101 -2.16 -14.12 -0.69
C VAL A 101 -2.87 -15.43 -0.35
N THR A 102 -3.74 -15.37 0.64
CA THR A 102 -4.63 -16.46 1.01
C THR A 102 -6.07 -16.02 0.79
N ARG A 103 -6.88 -16.87 0.16
CA ARG A 103 -8.31 -16.59 0.01
C ARG A 103 -8.98 -16.62 1.39
N ARG A 104 -9.77 -15.59 1.70
CA ARG A 104 -10.60 -15.58 2.91
C ARG A 104 -11.88 -16.32 2.59
N THR A 105 -11.93 -17.59 2.96
CA THR A 105 -13.18 -18.35 2.96
C THR A 105 -13.98 -17.91 4.17
N SER A 106 -15.18 -17.38 3.96
CA SER A 106 -16.13 -17.12 5.05
C SER A 106 -16.38 -18.43 5.78
N LEU A 107 -16.12 -18.47 7.09
CA LEU A 107 -16.64 -19.51 7.99
C LEU A 107 -18.13 -19.28 8.21
#